data_AF-A0A6J1QZW1-F1
#
_entry.id   AF-A0A6J1QZW1-F1
#
_cell.length_a   1.000
_cell.length_b   1.000
_cell.length_c   1.000
_cell.angle_alpha   90.00
_cell.angle_beta   90.00
_cell.angle_gamma   90.00
#
_symmetry.space_group_name_H-M   'P 1'
#
loop_
_entity.id
_entity.type
_entity.pdbx_description
1 polymer ?
#
loop_
_entity_poly.entity_id
_entity_poly.type
_entity_poly.pdbx_seq_one_letter_code
_entity_poly.pdbx_strand_id
1 'polypeptide(L)'
;MHMLWKARCYRKALSKEDKDHFELKILAESLFKNKKKSYAKSVGPRFVTDRLGEEYKALRQSFTNNILTSGENIKYATPVIKYDRHGYKPRERVLILTQNAVYILDTLKTFKLKHRLPYKAIEELVVTRESDNLLVVRIPPELKKDKGDLILEVPHLIEALTKAIDITNPNILKIVNTESVSHKLVSGKEGVIEVRTGATPAISKNRESGHLLVVASP
;
A
#
# COMPACT_ATOMS: atom_id res chain seq x y z
N MET A 1 -7.46 -35.63 -25.08
CA MET A 1 -6.78 -34.76 -26.08
C MET A 1 -7.38 -33.36 -26.23
N HIS A 2 -8.71 -33.19 -26.24
CA HIS A 2 -9.36 -31.88 -26.46
C HIS A 2 -9.05 -30.79 -25.41
N MET A 3 -9.00 -31.10 -24.11
CA MET A 3 -8.69 -30.11 -23.06
C MET A 3 -7.26 -29.56 -23.14
N LEU A 4 -6.27 -30.43 -23.43
CA LEU A 4 -4.88 -30.02 -23.59
C LEU A 4 -4.69 -29.10 -24.80
N TRP A 5 -5.40 -29.37 -25.89
CA TRP A 5 -5.41 -28.51 -27.06
C TRP A 5 -6.02 -27.13 -26.74
N LYS A 6 -7.18 -27.08 -26.07
CA LYS A 6 -7.80 -25.81 -25.63
C LYS A 6 -6.89 -25.01 -24.71
N ALA A 7 -6.26 -25.65 -23.72
CA ALA A 7 -5.32 -25.00 -22.81
C ALA A 7 -4.10 -24.43 -23.56
N ARG A 8 -3.58 -25.14 -24.56
CA ARG A 8 -2.50 -24.66 -25.42
C ARG A 8 -2.91 -23.45 -26.26
N CYS A 9 -4.08 -23.50 -26.89
CA CYS A 9 -4.61 -22.38 -27.67
C CYS A 9 -4.79 -21.14 -26.81
N TYR A 10 -5.41 -21.28 -25.62
CA TYR A 10 -5.57 -20.20 -24.66
C TYR A 10 -4.22 -19.58 -24.26
N ARG A 11 -3.26 -20.38 -23.79
CA ARG A 11 -1.93 -19.91 -23.38
C ARG A 11 -1.16 -19.19 -24.49
N LYS A 12 -1.31 -19.64 -25.74
CA LYS A 12 -0.65 -19.03 -26.90
C LYS A 12 -1.31 -17.71 -27.32
N ALA A 13 -2.63 -17.59 -27.13
CA ALA A 13 -3.38 -16.37 -27.47
C ALA A 13 -3.18 -15.24 -26.44
N LEU A 14 -2.72 -15.54 -25.22
CA LEU A 14 -2.47 -14.52 -24.21
C LEU A 14 -1.36 -13.55 -24.61
N SER A 15 -1.70 -12.26 -24.58
CA SER A 15 -0.75 -11.16 -24.68
C SER A 15 0.27 -11.19 -23.54
N LYS A 16 1.40 -10.50 -23.70
CA LYS A 16 2.38 -10.36 -22.62
C LYS A 16 1.76 -9.62 -21.43
N GLU A 17 1.03 -8.53 -21.70
CA GLU A 17 0.37 -7.72 -20.67
C GLU A 17 -0.65 -8.51 -19.85
N ASP A 18 -1.41 -9.41 -20.49
CA ASP A 18 -2.34 -10.28 -19.77
C ASP A 18 -1.62 -11.35 -18.94
N LYS A 19 -0.51 -11.90 -19.45
CA LYS A 19 0.31 -12.84 -18.66
C LYS A 19 0.86 -12.17 -17.41
N ASP A 20 1.51 -11.02 -17.57
CA ASP A 20 2.08 -10.25 -16.47
C ASP A 20 0.97 -9.87 -15.45
N HIS A 21 -0.22 -9.52 -15.92
CA HIS A 21 -1.37 -9.24 -15.05
C HIS A 21 -1.89 -10.47 -14.31
N PHE A 22 -1.99 -11.62 -14.97
CA PHE A 22 -2.41 -12.86 -14.32
C PHE A 22 -1.38 -13.33 -13.29
N GLU A 23 -0.09 -13.20 -13.57
CA GLU A 23 0.98 -13.46 -12.61
C GLU A 23 0.85 -12.57 -11.37
N LEU A 24 0.56 -11.28 -11.55
CA LEU A 24 0.25 -10.37 -10.43
C LEU A 24 -0.99 -10.82 -9.63
N LYS A 25 -2.04 -11.32 -10.30
CA LYS A 25 -3.24 -11.82 -9.61
C LYS A 25 -2.98 -13.11 -8.84
N ILE A 26 -2.15 -14.00 -9.38
CA ILE A 26 -1.69 -15.22 -8.69
C ILE A 26 -0.83 -14.84 -7.48
N LEU A 27 0.04 -13.84 -7.61
CA LEU A 27 0.80 -13.31 -6.47
C LEU A 27 -0.15 -12.78 -5.40
N ALA A 28 -1.12 -11.95 -5.76
CA ALA A 28 -2.13 -11.44 -4.82
C ALA A 28 -2.91 -12.58 -4.12
N GLU A 29 -3.26 -13.64 -4.86
CA GLU A 29 -3.88 -14.83 -4.29
C GLU A 29 -3.00 -15.47 -3.22
N SER A 30 -1.73 -15.73 -3.53
CA SER A 30 -0.78 -16.35 -2.59
C SER A 30 -0.58 -15.52 -1.30
N LEU A 31 -0.61 -14.18 -1.43
CA LEU A 31 -0.39 -13.25 -0.34
C LEU A 31 -1.62 -13.09 0.55
N PHE A 32 -2.83 -13.04 -0.01
CA PHE A 32 -4.00 -12.54 0.71
C PHE A 32 -5.19 -13.51 0.79
N LYS A 33 -5.30 -14.51 -0.10
CA LYS A 33 -6.43 -15.45 -0.08
C LYS A 33 -6.49 -16.17 1.26
N ASN A 34 -7.67 -16.16 1.88
CA ASN A 34 -7.94 -16.69 3.22
C ASN A 34 -7.15 -16.02 4.37
N LYS A 35 -6.34 -15.00 4.07
CA LYS A 35 -5.51 -14.27 5.05
C LYS A 35 -6.01 -12.86 5.32
N LYS A 36 -6.66 -12.20 4.35
CA LYS A 36 -7.29 -10.87 4.51
C LYS A 36 -8.69 -10.83 3.89
N LYS A 37 -9.68 -10.34 4.65
CA LYS A 37 -11.11 -10.34 4.24
C LYS A 37 -11.38 -9.48 3.00
N SER A 38 -10.66 -8.38 2.80
CA SER A 38 -10.83 -7.51 1.63
C SER A 38 -10.30 -8.09 0.31
N TYR A 39 -9.61 -9.24 0.34
CA TYR A 39 -9.07 -9.88 -0.87
C TYR A 39 -10.15 -10.18 -1.92
N ALA A 40 -11.32 -10.70 -1.53
CA ALA A 40 -12.36 -11.11 -2.47
C ALA A 40 -12.81 -9.96 -3.39
N LYS A 41 -12.93 -8.74 -2.83
CA LYS A 41 -13.31 -7.52 -3.58
C LYS A 41 -12.26 -7.12 -4.62
N SER A 42 -11.01 -7.53 -4.44
CA SER A 42 -9.91 -7.21 -5.35
C SER A 42 -9.83 -8.12 -6.58
N VAL A 43 -10.52 -9.27 -6.58
CA VAL A 43 -10.35 -10.29 -7.63
C VAL A 43 -10.86 -9.79 -8.98
N GLY A 44 -12.09 -9.31 -9.03
CA GLY A 44 -12.78 -8.88 -10.26
C GLY A 44 -12.10 -7.71 -10.99
N PRO A 45 -11.84 -6.56 -10.32
CA PRO A 45 -11.22 -5.41 -10.97
C PRO A 45 -9.79 -5.70 -11.44
N ARG A 46 -9.43 -5.27 -12.66
CA ARG A 46 -8.02 -5.36 -13.10
C ARG A 46 -7.13 -4.43 -12.27
N PHE A 47 -5.92 -4.90 -11.98
CA PHE A 47 -4.90 -4.03 -11.43
C PHE A 47 -4.38 -3.03 -12.47
N VAL A 48 -4.26 -1.77 -12.08
CA VAL A 48 -3.79 -0.67 -12.95
C VAL A 48 -2.50 -0.07 -12.42
N THR A 49 -1.73 0.60 -13.27
CA THR A 49 -0.46 1.24 -12.88
C THR A 49 -0.64 2.62 -12.27
N ASP A 50 -1.80 3.25 -12.47
CA ASP A 50 -2.08 4.59 -11.98
C ASP A 50 -3.51 4.72 -11.48
N ARG A 51 -3.66 5.17 -10.23
CA ARG A 51 -4.92 5.43 -9.55
C ARG A 51 -5.12 6.92 -9.23
N LEU A 52 -4.23 7.80 -9.67
CA LEU A 52 -4.31 9.23 -9.37
C LEU A 52 -5.31 9.97 -10.24
N GLY A 53 -5.47 9.57 -11.51
CA GLY A 53 -6.30 10.28 -12.49
C GLY A 53 -5.50 11.18 -13.42
N GLU A 54 -6.13 11.64 -14.50
CA GLU A 54 -5.50 12.46 -15.55
C GLU A 54 -5.13 13.86 -15.05
N GLU A 55 -5.84 14.38 -14.04
CA GLU A 55 -5.60 15.70 -13.46
C GLU A 55 -4.20 15.83 -12.82
N TYR A 56 -3.58 14.71 -12.42
CA TYR A 56 -2.24 14.67 -11.83
C TYR A 56 -1.12 14.39 -12.85
N LYS A 57 -1.43 14.27 -14.15
CA LYS A 57 -0.45 13.94 -15.19
C LYS A 57 0.71 14.93 -15.27
N ALA A 58 0.42 16.24 -15.25
CA ALA A 58 1.45 17.28 -15.26
C ALA A 58 2.34 17.23 -14.01
N LEU A 59 1.74 16.99 -12.84
CA LEU A 59 2.48 16.87 -11.57
C LEU A 59 3.38 15.64 -11.54
N ARG A 60 2.91 14.51 -12.09
CA ARG A 60 3.74 13.31 -12.27
C ARG A 60 4.92 13.56 -13.19
N GLN A 61 4.72 14.25 -14.31
CA GLN A 61 5.80 14.58 -15.22
C GLN A 61 6.85 15.47 -14.54
N SER A 62 6.41 16.46 -13.75
CA SER A 62 7.31 17.27 -12.91
C SER A 62 8.08 16.42 -11.89
N PHE A 63 7.41 15.47 -11.23
CA PHE A 63 8.07 14.53 -10.32
C PHE A 63 9.13 13.68 -11.04
N THR A 64 8.80 13.11 -12.21
CA THR A 64 9.73 12.32 -13.02
C THR A 64 10.96 13.12 -13.44
N ASN A 65 10.78 14.39 -13.81
CA ASN A 65 11.87 15.23 -14.30
C ASN A 65 12.76 15.79 -13.17
N ASN A 66 12.17 16.13 -12.01
CA ASN A 66 12.85 16.94 -11.00
C ASN A 66 13.18 16.20 -9.69
N ILE A 67 12.44 15.13 -9.36
CA ILE A 67 12.49 14.48 -8.03
C ILE A 67 12.91 13.01 -8.14
N LEU A 68 12.43 12.32 -9.19
CA LEU A 68 12.74 10.92 -9.42
C LEU A 68 14.24 10.76 -9.66
N THR A 69 14.83 9.77 -9.01
CA THR A 69 16.26 9.49 -9.16
C THR A 69 16.53 8.96 -10.57
N SER A 70 17.62 9.42 -11.19
CA SER A 70 17.99 9.01 -12.56
C SER A 70 18.03 7.48 -12.69
N GLY A 71 17.36 6.96 -13.73
CA GLY A 71 17.23 5.52 -13.99
C GLY A 71 16.06 4.82 -13.30
N GLU A 72 15.35 5.47 -12.38
CA GLU A 72 14.10 4.93 -11.82
C GLU A 72 12.91 5.23 -12.74
N ASN A 73 11.94 4.32 -12.78
CA ASN A 73 10.65 4.54 -13.44
C ASN A 73 9.50 4.21 -12.48
N ILE A 74 8.40 4.94 -12.63
CA ILE A 74 7.19 4.71 -11.85
C ILE A 74 6.56 3.37 -12.26
N LYS A 75 6.29 2.51 -11.27
CA LYS A 75 5.59 1.23 -11.43
C LYS A 75 4.13 1.30 -10.99
N TYR A 76 3.86 2.13 -9.99
CA TYR A 76 2.53 2.31 -9.45
C TYR A 76 2.37 3.69 -8.81
N ALA A 77 1.18 4.28 -8.90
CA ALA A 77 0.85 5.51 -8.18
C ALA A 77 -0.60 5.45 -7.66
N THR A 78 -0.82 5.91 -6.43
CA THR A 78 -2.16 5.93 -5.82
C THR A 78 -2.29 7.04 -4.78
N PRO A 79 -3.48 7.67 -4.66
CA PRO A 79 -3.75 8.58 -3.55
C PRO A 79 -3.89 7.78 -2.24
N VAL A 80 -3.40 8.34 -1.15
CA VAL A 80 -3.44 7.74 0.19
C VAL A 80 -3.74 8.80 1.22
N ILE A 81 -4.25 8.41 2.37
CA ILE A 81 -4.33 9.29 3.54
C ILE A 81 -3.24 8.87 4.52
N LYS A 82 -2.34 9.78 4.84
CA LYS A 82 -1.34 9.59 5.89
C LYS A 82 -1.89 10.08 7.22
N TYR A 83 -1.78 9.27 8.26
CA TYR A 83 -2.06 9.69 9.63
C TYR A 83 -0.75 10.11 10.32
N ASP A 84 -0.75 11.29 10.92
CA ASP A 84 0.38 11.73 11.73
C ASP A 84 0.48 10.87 13.00
N ARG A 85 1.69 10.41 13.34
CA ARG A 85 1.95 9.57 14.52
C ARG A 85 1.50 10.22 15.83
N HIS A 86 1.55 11.56 15.88
CA HIS A 86 1.01 12.35 16.97
C HIS A 86 -0.35 12.90 16.57
N GLY A 87 -1.36 12.58 17.36
CA GLY A 87 -2.71 13.12 17.20
C GLY A 87 -3.48 12.61 15.98
N TYR A 88 -2.91 11.71 15.17
CA TYR A 88 -3.59 11.02 14.07
C TYR A 88 -4.33 11.96 13.11
N LYS A 89 -3.75 13.13 12.84
CA LYS A 89 -4.32 14.07 11.88
C LYS A 89 -4.20 13.45 10.47
N PRO A 90 -5.32 13.28 9.73
CA PRO A 90 -5.28 12.79 8.37
C PRO A 90 -4.68 13.85 7.45
N ARG A 91 -3.85 13.41 6.51
CA ARG A 91 -3.27 14.24 5.46
C ARG A 91 -3.29 13.48 4.14
N GLU A 92 -3.91 14.06 3.13
CA GLU A 92 -3.88 13.52 1.78
C GLU A 92 -2.43 13.50 1.26
N ARG A 93 -2.03 12.38 0.69
CA ARG A 93 -0.69 12.15 0.13
C ARG A 93 -0.81 11.32 -1.13
N VAL A 94 0.26 11.30 -1.91
CA VAL A 94 0.42 10.39 -3.02
C VAL A 94 1.50 9.38 -2.68
N LEU A 95 1.20 8.10 -2.87
CA LEU A 95 2.16 7.02 -2.79
C LEU A 95 2.58 6.64 -4.23
N ILE A 96 3.88 6.65 -4.49
CA ILE A 96 4.47 6.19 -5.75
C ILE A 96 5.44 5.05 -5.45
N LEU A 97 5.29 3.95 -6.19
CA LEU A 97 6.25 2.84 -6.20
C LEU A 97 7.15 2.95 -7.43
N THR A 98 8.46 2.89 -7.22
CA THR A 98 9.47 2.75 -8.28
C THR A 98 10.15 1.39 -8.16
N GLN A 99 11.17 1.09 -8.94
CA GLN A 99 11.93 -0.17 -8.80
C GLN A 99 12.73 -0.22 -7.49
N ASN A 100 13.06 0.93 -6.89
CA ASN A 100 14.04 1.00 -5.82
C ASN A 100 13.47 1.51 -4.49
N ALA A 101 12.40 2.30 -4.54
CA ALA A 101 11.88 2.97 -3.36
C ALA A 101 10.37 3.28 -3.44
N VAL A 102 9.79 3.47 -2.26
CA VAL A 102 8.48 4.09 -2.08
C VAL A 102 8.67 5.59 -1.86
N TYR A 103 7.91 6.39 -2.61
CA TYR A 103 7.87 7.84 -2.48
C TYR A 103 6.50 8.25 -1.91
N ILE A 104 6.52 9.11 -0.90
CA ILE A 104 5.33 9.78 -0.35
C ILE A 104 5.43 11.27 -0.67
N LEU A 105 4.48 11.76 -1.45
CA LEU A 105 4.41 13.15 -1.92
C LEU A 105 3.21 13.88 -1.32
N ASP A 106 3.27 15.20 -1.27
CA ASP A 106 2.13 16.05 -0.93
C ASP A 106 1.14 16.15 -2.10
N THR A 107 -0.17 16.08 -1.82
CA THR A 107 -1.24 16.21 -2.83
C THR A 107 -1.59 17.65 -3.15
N LEU A 108 -1.31 18.60 -2.24
CA LEU A 108 -1.68 20.00 -2.38
C LEU A 108 -0.79 20.70 -3.43
N LYS A 109 -1.15 20.54 -4.70
CA LYS A 109 -0.67 21.23 -5.91
C LYS A 109 0.80 21.09 -6.31
N THR A 110 1.66 20.45 -5.51
CA THR A 110 3.12 20.57 -5.70
C THR A 110 3.89 19.26 -5.81
N PHE A 111 3.29 18.10 -5.52
CA PHE A 111 4.00 16.80 -5.52
C PHE A 111 5.33 16.84 -4.74
N LYS A 112 5.39 17.70 -3.71
CA LYS A 112 6.62 17.90 -2.94
C LYS A 112 6.97 16.63 -2.19
N LEU A 113 8.20 16.17 -2.36
CA LEU A 113 8.71 14.99 -1.69
C LEU A 113 8.68 15.15 -0.16
N LYS A 114 7.98 14.25 0.53
CA LYS A 114 7.97 14.18 2.00
C LYS A 114 8.82 13.01 2.49
N HIS A 115 8.70 11.86 1.84
CA HIS A 115 9.45 10.66 2.17
C HIS A 115 9.90 9.94 0.91
N ARG A 116 11.17 9.54 0.89
CA ARG A 116 11.69 8.48 0.02
C ARG A 116 12.18 7.36 0.93
N LEU A 117 11.66 6.16 0.73
CA LEU A 117 11.97 4.97 1.50
C LEU A 117 12.47 3.88 0.54
N PRO A 118 13.78 3.68 0.45
CA PRO A 118 14.32 2.52 -0.26
C PRO A 118 13.71 1.24 0.31
N TYR A 119 13.44 0.25 -0.53
CA TYR A 119 12.82 -0.99 -0.06
C TYR A 119 13.66 -1.74 0.97
N LYS A 120 14.99 -1.65 0.86
CA LYS A 120 15.95 -2.17 1.85
C LYS A 120 15.82 -1.53 3.24
N ALA A 121 15.16 -0.38 3.32
CA ALA A 121 14.94 0.35 4.57
C ALA A 121 13.57 0.07 5.20
N ILE A 122 12.74 -0.77 4.58
CA ILE A 122 11.44 -1.17 5.12
C ILE A 122 11.65 -2.49 5.84
N GLU A 123 11.28 -2.52 7.12
CA GLU A 123 11.37 -3.73 7.95
C GLU A 123 10.15 -4.62 7.67
N GLU A 124 8.96 -4.05 7.81
CA GLU A 124 7.70 -4.77 7.60
C GLU A 124 6.62 -3.85 7.00
N LEU A 125 5.75 -4.44 6.20
CA LEU A 125 4.47 -3.89 5.76
C LEU A 125 3.37 -4.62 6.54
N VAL A 126 2.82 -3.95 7.55
CA VAL A 126 1.83 -4.53 8.45
C VAL A 126 0.43 -4.14 8.01
N VAL A 127 -0.43 -5.14 7.84
CA VAL A 127 -1.87 -4.98 7.59
C VAL A 127 -2.67 -5.87 8.51
N THR A 128 -3.91 -5.50 8.76
CA THR A 128 -4.88 -6.34 9.49
C THR A 128 -5.42 -7.46 8.59
N ARG A 129 -5.99 -8.49 9.22
CA ARG A 129 -6.82 -9.51 8.56
C ARG A 129 -8.19 -9.00 8.11
N GLU A 130 -8.64 -7.88 8.67
CA GLU A 130 -9.97 -7.33 8.44
C GLU A 130 -10.12 -6.66 7.06
N SER A 131 -11.35 -6.22 6.75
CA SER A 131 -11.70 -5.67 5.43
C SER A 131 -11.31 -4.19 5.24
N ASP A 132 -10.54 -3.61 6.16
CA ASP A 132 -10.05 -2.23 6.10
C ASP A 132 -8.88 -2.01 5.13
N ASN A 133 -8.51 -0.72 5.02
CA ASN A 133 -7.50 -0.17 4.12
C ASN A 133 -6.23 0.29 4.86
N LEU A 134 -6.01 -0.13 6.11
CA LEU A 134 -4.85 0.25 6.90
C LEU A 134 -3.57 -0.41 6.35
N LEU A 135 -2.52 0.39 6.24
CA LEU A 135 -1.15 -0.03 6.04
C LEU A 135 -0.23 0.67 7.03
N VAL A 136 0.50 -0.09 7.83
CA VAL A 136 1.59 0.42 8.66
C VAL A 136 2.91 -0.01 8.03
N VAL A 137 3.74 0.95 7.64
CA VAL A 137 5.10 0.71 7.14
C VAL A 137 6.05 0.86 8.32
N ARG A 138 6.63 -0.25 8.77
CA ARG A 138 7.63 -0.29 9.83
C ARG A 138 9.00 0.06 9.28
N ILE A 139 9.64 1.02 9.92
CA ILE A 139 10.94 1.55 9.52
C ILE A 139 11.89 1.39 10.71
N PRO A 140 13.07 0.79 10.52
CA PRO A 140 14.00 0.62 11.60
C PRO A 140 14.51 1.99 12.08
N PRO A 141 14.69 2.18 13.39
CA PRO A 141 15.04 3.47 13.98
C PRO A 141 16.39 4.02 13.48
N GLU A 142 17.29 3.14 13.04
CA GLU A 142 18.64 3.46 12.60
C GLU A 142 18.69 4.25 11.28
N LEU A 143 17.67 4.10 10.43
CA LEU A 143 17.71 4.61 9.06
C LEU A 143 17.41 6.10 8.96
N LYS A 144 16.63 6.68 9.89
CA LYS A 144 16.34 8.13 9.95
C LYS A 144 15.97 8.53 11.39
N LYS A 145 16.85 9.28 12.06
CA LYS A 145 16.63 9.83 13.42
C LYS A 145 15.32 10.61 13.60
N ASP A 146 14.69 11.06 12.50
CA ASP A 146 13.47 11.89 12.52
C ASP A 146 12.18 11.19 12.06
N LYS A 147 12.22 9.89 11.69
CA LYS A 147 11.09 9.25 11.00
C LYS A 147 10.82 7.83 11.50
N GLY A 148 9.94 7.72 12.51
CA GLY A 148 9.30 6.45 12.90
C GLY A 148 8.31 5.95 11.85
N ASP A 149 7.45 5.00 12.24
CA ASP A 149 6.55 4.28 11.32
C ASP A 149 5.62 5.21 10.53
N LEU A 150 5.21 4.77 9.34
CA LEU A 150 4.19 5.44 8.54
C LEU A 150 2.87 4.70 8.68
N ILE A 151 1.81 5.46 8.95
CA ILE A 151 0.44 4.95 9.01
C ILE A 151 -0.30 5.53 7.82
N LEU A 152 -0.80 4.66 6.95
CA LEU A 152 -1.46 5.00 5.70
C LEU A 152 -2.82 4.31 5.62
N GLU A 153 -3.80 5.01 5.06
CA GLU A 153 -4.99 4.41 4.48
C GLU A 153 -4.82 4.37 2.96
N VAL A 154 -4.94 3.18 2.39
CA VAL A 154 -4.70 2.91 0.96
C VAL A 154 -5.98 2.34 0.34
N PRO A 155 -6.72 3.10 -0.48
CA PRO A 155 -8.02 2.66 -1.03
C PRO A 155 -7.96 1.35 -1.82
N HIS A 156 -6.87 1.13 -2.56
CA HIS A 156 -6.62 -0.10 -3.33
C HIS A 156 -5.52 -0.94 -2.68
N LEU A 157 -5.62 -1.19 -1.37
CA LEU A 157 -4.57 -1.81 -0.55
C LEU A 157 -4.01 -3.12 -1.14
N ILE A 158 -4.87 -4.05 -1.55
CA ILE A 158 -4.43 -5.35 -2.11
C ILE A 158 -3.61 -5.16 -3.39
N GLU A 159 -4.05 -4.28 -4.30
CA GLU A 159 -3.33 -3.95 -5.53
C GLU A 159 -1.98 -3.30 -5.21
N ALA A 160 -1.99 -2.28 -4.34
CA ALA A 160 -0.80 -1.53 -3.96
C ALA A 160 0.27 -2.42 -3.31
N LEU A 161 -0.13 -3.30 -2.39
CA LEU A 161 0.78 -4.23 -1.74
C LEU A 161 1.26 -5.33 -2.66
N THR A 162 0.39 -5.89 -3.50
CA THR A 162 0.81 -6.89 -4.49
C THR A 162 1.91 -6.32 -5.39
N LYS A 163 1.72 -5.09 -5.88
CA LYS A 163 2.74 -4.40 -6.69
C LYS A 163 4.00 -4.07 -5.90
N ALA A 164 3.87 -3.66 -4.64
CA ALA A 164 5.04 -3.42 -3.79
C ALA A 164 5.84 -4.71 -3.58
N ILE A 165 5.18 -5.84 -3.34
CA ILE A 165 5.81 -7.14 -3.13
C ILE A 165 6.43 -7.69 -4.42
N ASP A 166 5.76 -7.53 -5.56
CA ASP A 166 6.29 -7.89 -6.89
C ASP A 166 7.62 -7.19 -7.20
N ILE A 167 7.78 -5.94 -6.75
CA ILE A 167 9.02 -5.17 -6.89
C ILE A 167 10.08 -5.57 -5.84
N THR A 168 9.65 -6.09 -4.70
CA THR A 168 10.50 -6.28 -3.51
C THR A 168 10.66 -7.75 -3.14
N ASN A 169 10.29 -8.11 -1.90
CA ASN A 169 10.40 -9.44 -1.35
C ASN A 169 9.10 -9.75 -0.58
N PRO A 170 8.45 -10.90 -0.81
CA PRO A 170 7.24 -11.29 -0.08
C PRO A 170 7.39 -11.34 1.44
N ASN A 171 8.60 -11.54 1.95
CA ASN A 171 8.85 -11.73 3.39
C ASN A 171 8.59 -10.48 4.24
N ILE A 172 8.48 -9.29 3.64
CA ILE A 172 8.22 -8.06 4.40
C ILE A 172 6.73 -7.89 4.73
N LEU A 173 5.81 -8.64 4.11
CA LEU A 173 4.37 -8.51 4.38
C LEU A 173 3.97 -9.26 5.66
N LYS A 174 3.43 -8.53 6.64
CA LYS A 174 2.86 -9.09 7.87
C LYS A 174 1.37 -8.84 7.93
N ILE A 175 0.58 -9.91 7.92
CA ILE A 175 -0.86 -9.86 8.15
C ILE A 175 -1.13 -10.25 9.60
N VAL A 176 -1.70 -9.33 10.39
CA VAL A 176 -1.98 -9.54 11.80
C VAL A 176 -3.47 -9.77 12.05
N ASN A 177 -3.76 -10.71 12.96
CA ASN A 177 -5.11 -11.03 13.41
C ASN A 177 -5.27 -10.62 14.87
N THR A 178 -5.30 -9.32 15.10
CA THR A 178 -5.35 -8.72 16.43
C THR A 178 -6.33 -7.56 16.43
N GLU A 179 -6.96 -7.33 17.58
CA GLU A 179 -7.84 -6.17 17.80
C GLU A 179 -7.05 -4.86 17.98
N SER A 180 -5.72 -4.95 18.02
CA SER A 180 -4.84 -3.79 18.05
C SER A 180 -3.53 -4.00 17.31
N VAL A 181 -2.98 -2.93 16.78
CA VAL A 181 -1.68 -2.88 16.10
C VAL A 181 -0.87 -1.75 16.70
N SER A 182 0.38 -2.01 17.11
CA SER A 182 1.29 -0.97 17.59
C SER A 182 2.11 -0.36 16.44
N HIS A 183 2.46 0.92 16.59
CA HIS A 183 3.40 1.64 15.73
C HIS A 183 4.38 2.46 16.56
N LYS A 184 5.58 2.67 16.03
CA LYS A 184 6.66 3.40 16.70
C LYS A 184 6.65 4.88 16.37
N LEU A 185 6.74 5.71 17.41
CA LEU A 185 6.99 7.14 17.31
C LEU A 185 8.49 7.43 17.17
N VAL A 186 8.82 8.66 16.79
CA VAL A 186 10.23 9.11 16.64
C VAL A 186 10.99 9.03 17.97
N SER A 187 10.29 9.24 19.09
CA SER A 187 10.85 9.17 20.44
C SER A 187 11.05 7.74 20.96
N GLY A 188 10.77 6.71 20.16
CA GLY A 188 10.80 5.31 20.59
C GLY A 188 9.57 4.86 21.40
N LYS A 189 8.66 5.79 21.76
CA LYS A 189 7.36 5.46 22.33
C LYS A 189 6.51 4.72 21.31
N GLU A 190 5.58 3.90 21.78
CA GLU A 190 4.62 3.21 20.92
C GLU A 190 3.24 3.88 20.99
N GLY A 191 2.54 3.89 19.85
CA GLY A 191 1.14 4.27 19.75
C GLY A 191 0.30 3.06 19.36
N VAL A 192 -0.99 3.11 19.71
CA VAL A 192 -1.93 2.01 19.47
C VAL A 192 -2.92 2.38 18.37
N ILE A 193 -3.18 1.40 17.50
CA ILE A 193 -4.25 1.39 16.51
C ILE A 193 -5.23 0.30 16.93
N GLU A 194 -6.45 0.68 17.31
CA GLU A 194 -7.55 -0.23 17.63
C GLU A 194 -8.26 -0.66 16.35
N VAL A 195 -8.59 -1.95 16.22
CA VAL A 195 -9.30 -2.52 15.09
C VAL A 195 -10.62 -3.09 15.58
N ARG A 196 -11.73 -2.63 15.00
CA ARG A 196 -13.08 -3.08 15.31
C ARG A 196 -13.86 -3.34 14.03
N THR A 197 -14.90 -4.15 14.12
CA THR A 197 -15.86 -4.33 13.02
C THR A 197 -17.11 -3.48 13.26
N GLY A 198 -17.62 -2.84 12.21
CA GLY A 198 -18.82 -1.99 12.30
C GLY A 198 -19.43 -1.67 10.94
N ALA A 199 -20.65 -1.14 10.94
CA ALA A 199 -21.41 -0.89 9.72
C ALA A 199 -20.77 0.18 8.81
N THR A 200 -20.17 1.21 9.40
CA THR A 200 -19.53 2.33 8.69
C THR A 200 -18.00 2.19 8.74
N PRO A 201 -17.35 1.72 7.66
CA PRO A 201 -15.91 1.59 7.63
C PRO A 201 -15.26 2.99 7.65
N ALA A 202 -14.30 3.19 8.54
CA ALA A 202 -13.60 4.47 8.68
C ALA A 202 -12.29 4.30 9.47
N ILE A 203 -11.33 5.19 9.20
CA ILE A 203 -10.11 5.31 10.01
C ILE A 203 -10.08 6.72 10.61
N SER A 204 -10.14 6.81 11.94
CA SER A 204 -10.22 8.10 12.64
C SER A 204 -9.62 8.03 14.04
N LYS A 205 -9.31 9.17 14.64
CA LYS A 205 -8.87 9.20 16.03
C LYS A 205 -10.07 8.93 16.97
N ASN A 206 -9.94 7.95 17.84
CA ASN A 206 -10.88 7.74 18.94
C ASN A 206 -10.78 8.92 19.92
N ARG A 207 -11.91 9.57 20.23
CA ARG A 207 -11.95 10.73 21.12
C ARG A 207 -11.72 10.36 22.59
N GLU A 208 -12.11 9.15 22.99
CA GLU A 208 -12.02 8.66 24.37
C GLU A 208 -10.62 8.15 24.69
N SER A 209 -10.12 7.17 23.92
CA SER A 209 -8.79 6.58 24.14
C SER A 209 -7.66 7.42 23.55
N GLY A 210 -7.95 8.32 22.61
CA GLY A 210 -6.93 9.06 21.87
C GLY A 210 -6.16 8.22 20.84
N HIS A 211 -6.42 6.92 20.75
CA HIS A 211 -5.82 5.99 19.80
C HIS A 211 -6.36 6.19 18.38
N LEU A 212 -5.70 5.58 17.39
CA LEU A 212 -6.28 5.47 16.06
C LEU A 212 -7.29 4.33 16.07
N LEU A 213 -8.51 4.58 15.61
CA LEU A 213 -9.55 3.56 15.49
C LEU A 213 -9.77 3.25 14.00
N VAL A 214 -9.67 1.97 13.68
CA VAL A 214 -9.99 1.39 12.37
C VAL A 214 -11.27 0.59 12.53
N VAL A 215 -12.33 1.05 11.86
CA VAL A 215 -13.58 0.31 11.75
C VAL A 215 -13.59 -0.38 10.39
N ALA A 216 -13.55 -1.71 10.40
CA ALA A 216 -13.67 -2.53 9.21
C ALA A 216 -15.14 -2.95 8.99
N SER A 217 -15.53 -3.13 7.73
CA SER A 217 -16.82 -3.75 7.43
C SER A 217 -16.79 -5.24 7.80
N PRO A 218 -17.91 -5.81 8.29
CA PRO A 218 -18.03 -7.24 8.57
C PRO A 218 -17.62 -8.14 7.40
#